data_AF-A0A3Q3KDH7-F1
#
_entry.id   AF-A0A3Q3KDH7-F1
#
_cell.length_a   1.000
_cell.length_b   1.000
_cell.length_c   1.000
_cell.angle_alpha   90.00
_cell.angle_beta   90.00
_cell.angle_gamma   90.00
#
_symmetry.space_group_name_H-M   'P 1'
#
loop_
_entity.id
_entity.type
_entity.pdbx_description
1 polymer ?
#
loop_
_entity_poly.entity_id
_entity_poly.type
_entity_poly.pdbx_seq_one_letter_code
_entity_poly.pdbx_strand_id
1 'polypeptide(L)'
;MPGPPPPPPPGPPPPPTFGANTEKPNLSRSEQHGRSALLSDISKGARLKKAVTNDRSGPILDKPKGGGGGGGGGGGGGGGGGGGGGGGGGGGFGGGGASGGLGGLFAGGMPKLRSAANRDANGKK
;
A
#
# COMPACT_ATOMS: atom_id res chain seq x y z
N MET A 1 8.28 -20.55 51.00
CA MET A 1 8.87 -19.63 50.01
C MET A 1 8.02 -19.71 48.74
N PRO A 2 7.46 -18.61 48.24
CA PRO A 2 6.85 -18.61 46.91
C PRO A 2 7.89 -19.06 45.88
N GLY A 3 7.52 -19.98 44.98
CA GLY A 3 8.40 -20.43 43.91
C GLY A 3 8.75 -19.28 42.96
N PRO A 4 9.90 -19.33 42.28
CA PRO A 4 10.25 -18.31 41.29
C PRO A 4 9.17 -18.28 40.18
N PRO A 5 8.84 -17.09 39.65
CA PRO A 5 7.87 -16.98 38.58
C PRO A 5 8.31 -17.80 37.36
N PRO A 6 7.38 -18.41 36.63
CA PRO A 6 7.72 -19.18 35.44
C PRO A 6 8.43 -18.27 34.42
N PRO A 7 9.39 -18.82 33.66
CA PRO A 7 10.07 -18.06 32.63
C PRO A 7 9.07 -17.55 31.58
N PRO A 8 9.31 -16.36 31.00
CA PRO A 8 8.48 -15.85 29.93
C PRO A 8 8.50 -16.83 28.74
N PRO A 9 7.37 -17.01 28.03
CA PRO A 9 7.32 -17.88 26.87
C PRO A 9 8.29 -17.40 25.78
N PRO A 10 8.84 -18.31 24.96
CA PRO A 10 9.67 -17.96 23.82
C PRO A 10 8.94 -16.99 22.88
N GLY A 11 9.67 -16.00 22.36
CA GLY A 11 9.12 -15.08 21.37
C GLY A 11 8.65 -15.80 20.09
N PRO A 12 7.72 -15.19 19.33
CA PRO A 12 7.28 -15.76 18.06
C PRO A 12 8.48 -15.95 17.11
N PRO A 13 8.45 -16.97 16.25
CA PRO A 13 9.51 -17.19 15.27
C PRO A 13 9.66 -15.97 14.34
N PRO A 14 10.88 -15.68 13.85
CA PRO A 14 11.09 -14.59 12.91
C PRO A 14 10.24 -14.81 11.65
N PRO A 15 9.71 -13.73 11.04
CA PRO A 15 8.92 -13.84 9.82
C PRO A 15 9.78 -14.45 8.70
N PRO A 16 9.19 -15.26 7.80
CA PRO A 16 9.90 -15.81 6.64
C PRO A 16 10.42 -14.66 5.77
N THR A 17 11.73 -14.64 5.54
CA THR A 17 12.35 -13.72 4.58
C THR A 17 12.17 -14.30 3.18
N PHE A 18 11.38 -13.60 2.35
CA PHE A 18 11.47 -13.83 0.90
C PHE A 18 12.89 -13.42 0.48
N GLY A 19 13.63 -14.32 -0.18
CA GLY A 19 15.05 -14.16 -0.49
C GLY A 19 15.35 -12.96 -1.39
N ALA A 20 15.36 -11.77 -0.82
CA ALA A 20 16.07 -10.62 -1.34
C ALA A 20 17.52 -10.76 -0.87
N ASN A 21 18.48 -10.68 -1.80
CA ASN A 21 19.88 -10.54 -1.43
C ASN A 21 20.06 -9.17 -0.77
N THR A 22 19.94 -9.13 0.56
CA THR A 22 20.13 -7.93 1.39
C THR A 22 21.60 -7.73 1.77
N GLU A 23 22.50 -8.61 1.35
CA GLU A 23 23.92 -8.43 1.60
C GLU A 23 24.43 -7.26 0.78
N LYS A 24 25.11 -6.33 1.44
CA LYS A 24 25.74 -5.20 0.76
C LYS A 24 26.78 -5.76 -0.22
N PRO A 25 26.70 -5.47 -1.52
CA PRO A 25 27.67 -5.97 -2.47
C PRO A 25 29.06 -5.47 -2.10
N ASN A 26 30.00 -6.40 -1.90
CA ASN A 26 31.41 -6.08 -1.67
C ASN A 26 32.07 -5.81 -3.02
N LEU A 27 32.31 -4.54 -3.31
CA LEU A 27 32.84 -4.09 -4.60
C LEU A 27 34.21 -3.46 -4.37
N SER A 28 35.13 -3.72 -5.30
CA SER A 28 36.38 -2.96 -5.37
C SER A 28 36.10 -1.48 -5.70
N ARG A 29 37.08 -0.61 -5.48
CA ARG A 29 36.90 0.83 -5.75
C ARG A 29 36.48 1.09 -7.20
N SER A 30 37.10 0.44 -8.19
CA SER A 30 36.76 0.62 -9.60
C SER A 30 35.30 0.22 -9.90
N GLU A 31 34.86 -0.90 -9.35
CA GLU A 31 33.47 -1.37 -9.48
C GLU A 31 32.48 -0.44 -8.77
N GLN A 32 32.85 0.14 -7.64
CA GLN A 32 32.01 1.11 -6.94
C GLN A 32 31.81 2.39 -7.76
N HIS A 33 32.84 2.88 -8.46
CA HIS A 33 32.72 4.03 -9.37
C HIS A 33 31.82 3.68 -10.57
N GLY A 34 32.02 2.52 -11.19
CA GLY A 34 31.18 2.04 -12.29
C GLY A 34 29.72 1.88 -11.89
N ARG A 35 29.46 1.33 -10.69
CA ARG A 35 28.12 1.21 -10.12
C ARG A 35 27.50 2.57 -9.85
N SER A 36 28.25 3.53 -9.32
CA SER A 36 27.73 4.86 -9.01
C SER A 36 27.27 5.59 -10.28
N ALA A 37 28.06 5.50 -11.36
CA ALA A 37 27.69 6.03 -12.67
C ALA A 37 26.43 5.33 -13.22
N LEU A 38 26.39 3.99 -13.19
CA LEU A 38 25.24 3.21 -13.62
C LEU A 38 23.95 3.58 -12.85
N LEU A 39 24.02 3.70 -11.53
CA LEU A 39 22.89 4.09 -10.70
C LEU A 39 22.41 5.51 -11.01
N SER A 40 23.34 6.43 -11.33
CA SER A 40 22.99 7.77 -11.80
C SER A 40 22.23 7.70 -13.12
N ASP A 41 22.68 6.91 -14.08
CA ASP A 41 22.03 6.79 -15.39
C ASP A 41 20.67 6.08 -15.30
N ILE A 42 20.52 5.09 -14.41
CA ILE A 42 19.21 4.49 -14.09
C ILE A 42 18.26 5.55 -13.52
N SER A 43 18.75 6.40 -12.62
CA SER A 43 17.94 7.46 -11.98
C SER A 43 17.54 8.55 -12.98
N LYS A 44 18.42 8.87 -13.94
CA LYS A 44 18.08 9.77 -15.07
C LYS A 44 17.06 9.15 -16.03
N GLY A 45 17.10 7.83 -16.17
CA GLY A 45 16.28 7.07 -17.10
C GLY A 45 16.79 7.15 -18.54
N ALA A 46 16.22 6.31 -19.40
CA ALA A 46 16.55 6.26 -20.82
C ALA A 46 15.28 6.21 -21.67
N ARG A 47 15.31 6.85 -22.83
CA ARG A 47 14.22 6.75 -23.82
C ARG A 47 14.35 5.42 -24.55
N LEU A 48 13.35 4.57 -24.41
CA LEU A 48 13.28 3.28 -25.11
C LEU A 48 12.51 3.42 -26.43
N LYS A 49 12.82 2.53 -27.38
CA LYS A 49 12.08 2.42 -28.64
C LYS A 49 10.69 1.85 -28.36
N LYS A 50 9.71 2.19 -29.21
CA LYS A 50 8.39 1.56 -29.15
C LYS A 50 8.50 0.11 -29.62
N ALA A 51 7.81 -0.78 -28.91
CA ALA A 51 7.67 -2.19 -29.26
C ALA A 51 6.19 -2.56 -29.17
N VAL A 52 5.72 -3.40 -30.09
CA VAL A 52 4.40 -4.02 -29.99
C VAL A 52 4.50 -5.12 -28.93
N THR A 53 3.77 -4.99 -27.83
CA THR A 53 3.71 -6.01 -26.76
C THR A 53 2.55 -6.95 -27.02
N ASN A 54 2.83 -8.24 -27.18
CA ASN A 54 1.81 -9.29 -27.19
C ASN A 54 1.60 -9.80 -25.75
N ASP A 55 0.78 -9.08 -24.98
CA ASP A 55 0.47 -9.44 -23.59
C ASP A 55 -0.65 -10.49 -23.53
N ARG A 56 -0.33 -11.69 -23.03
CA ARG A 56 -1.26 -12.81 -22.82
C ARG A 56 -1.42 -13.16 -21.35
N SER A 57 -1.12 -12.21 -20.45
CA SER A 57 -1.25 -12.40 -19.00
C SER A 57 -2.68 -12.28 -18.47
N GLY A 58 -3.61 -11.78 -19.29
CA GLY A 58 -5.02 -11.68 -18.94
C GLY A 58 -5.68 -13.05 -18.75
N PRO A 59 -6.66 -13.17 -17.84
CA PRO A 59 -7.36 -14.44 -17.60
C PRO A 59 -8.19 -14.85 -18.83
N ILE A 60 -8.20 -16.14 -19.12
CA ILE A 60 -9.11 -16.73 -20.11
C ILE A 60 -10.46 -16.90 -19.42
N LEU A 61 -11.44 -16.10 -19.81
CA LEU A 61 -12.82 -16.26 -19.36
C LEU A 61 -13.52 -17.24 -20.30
N ASP A 62 -13.75 -18.45 -19.83
CA ASP A 62 -14.67 -19.35 -20.50
C ASP A 62 -16.05 -18.70 -20.50
N LYS A 63 -16.60 -18.49 -21.71
CA LYS A 63 -17.95 -17.95 -21.86
C LYS A 63 -18.88 -18.94 -21.14
N PRO A 64 -19.68 -18.52 -20.14
CA PRO A 64 -20.61 -19.44 -19.51
C PRO A 64 -21.48 -20.02 -20.61
N LYS A 65 -21.57 -21.35 -20.64
CA LYS A 65 -22.38 -22.06 -21.62
C LYS A 65 -23.85 -21.70 -21.38
N GLY A 66 -24.35 -20.72 -22.14
CA GLY A 66 -25.73 -20.22 -22.12
C GLY A 66 -25.86 -18.84 -21.45
N GLY A 67 -26.55 -17.84 -21.99
CA GLY A 67 -27.41 -17.70 -23.17
C GLY A 67 -27.30 -16.26 -23.72
N GLY A 68 -27.90 -16.02 -24.88
CA GLY A 68 -27.59 -14.90 -25.77
C GLY A 68 -28.00 -13.47 -25.36
N GLY A 69 -27.62 -12.53 -26.24
CA GLY A 69 -27.89 -11.09 -26.19
C GLY A 69 -26.72 -10.33 -25.55
N GLY A 70 -26.02 -9.36 -26.16
CA GLY A 70 -26.35 -8.47 -27.27
C GLY A 70 -26.19 -7.02 -26.77
N GLY A 71 -25.21 -6.27 -27.29
CA GLY A 71 -24.99 -4.83 -27.05
C GLY A 71 -24.38 -4.52 -25.67
N GLY A 72 -23.47 -3.57 -25.46
CA GLY A 72 -23.15 -2.37 -26.22
C GLY A 72 -23.20 -1.19 -25.25
N GLY A 73 -22.15 -0.37 -25.22
CA GLY A 73 -22.22 1.03 -24.78
C GLY A 73 -22.26 1.28 -23.26
N GLY A 74 -21.37 2.17 -22.81
CA GLY A 74 -21.33 2.64 -21.43
C GLY A 74 -22.50 3.53 -21.03
N GLY A 75 -22.62 3.71 -19.72
CA GLY A 75 -23.45 4.70 -19.07
C GLY A 75 -22.99 4.79 -17.62
N GLY A 76 -22.51 5.95 -17.20
CA GLY A 76 -22.01 6.17 -15.85
C GLY A 76 -23.08 5.88 -14.79
N GLY A 77 -22.68 5.23 -13.70
CA GLY A 77 -23.41 5.36 -12.43
C GLY A 77 -23.28 6.81 -11.98
N GLY A 78 -24.35 7.56 -11.72
CA GLY A 78 -25.35 7.25 -10.70
C GLY A 78 -24.67 7.49 -9.35
N GLY A 79 -24.83 8.61 -8.64
CA GLY A 79 -26.07 9.35 -8.38
C GLY A 79 -26.49 9.03 -6.95
N GLY A 80 -26.57 10.06 -6.08
CA GLY A 80 -27.00 9.95 -4.68
C GLY A 80 -25.87 9.54 -3.73
N GLY A 81 -25.75 10.02 -2.50
CA GLY A 81 -26.54 10.87 -1.61
C GLY A 81 -25.65 11.05 -0.37
N GLY A 82 -25.65 12.17 0.33
CA GLY A 82 -26.71 12.50 1.26
C GLY A 82 -26.47 11.80 2.60
N GLY A 83 -26.24 12.60 3.65
CA GLY A 83 -26.18 12.15 5.05
C GLY A 83 -24.87 12.55 5.71
N GLY A 84 -24.79 13.45 6.69
CA GLY A 84 -25.80 13.89 7.64
C GLY A 84 -25.48 13.30 9.02
N GLY A 85 -25.41 14.17 10.03
CA GLY A 85 -25.37 13.83 11.46
C GLY A 85 -23.97 13.47 11.97
N GLY A 86 -23.46 14.01 13.06
CA GLY A 86 -24.14 14.65 14.19
C GLY A 86 -23.94 13.78 15.44
N GLY A 87 -23.39 14.38 16.50
CA GLY A 87 -23.35 13.84 17.87
C GLY A 87 -22.39 12.66 18.05
N GLY A 88 -21.76 12.44 19.20
CA GLY A 88 -21.98 12.95 20.54
C GLY A 88 -21.61 11.83 21.53
N GLY A 89 -21.14 12.20 22.73
CA GLY A 89 -20.94 11.30 23.89
C GLY A 89 -19.71 10.38 23.75
N GLY A 90 -18.82 10.26 24.73
CA GLY A 90 -19.07 10.13 26.16
C GLY A 90 -19.25 8.65 26.50
N GLY A 91 -18.28 8.05 27.18
CA GLY A 91 -18.41 6.67 27.69
C GLY A 91 -17.06 6.03 27.99
N GLY A 92 -16.67 6.06 29.26
CA GLY A 92 -15.47 5.38 29.73
C GLY A 92 -15.67 3.89 29.95
N PHE A 93 -14.60 3.13 29.72
CA PHE A 93 -14.29 1.82 30.29
C PHE A 93 -12.75 1.79 30.26
N GLY A 94 -12.02 1.83 31.37
CA GLY A 94 -12.21 0.98 32.54
C GLY A 94 -11.49 -0.33 32.28
N GLY A 95 -10.21 -0.41 32.66
CA GLY A 95 -9.53 -1.67 32.95
C GLY A 95 -8.99 -2.46 31.75
N GLY A 96 -7.68 -2.71 31.80
CA GLY A 96 -7.04 -3.99 31.42
C GLY A 96 -7.42 -4.66 30.09
N GLY A 97 -6.45 -4.73 29.19
CA GLY A 97 -6.33 -5.85 28.25
C GLY A 97 -7.04 -5.68 26.91
N ALA A 98 -6.22 -5.64 25.85
CA ALA A 98 -6.53 -6.04 24.47
C ALA A 98 -7.82 -5.47 23.81
N SER A 99 -7.65 -4.39 23.04
CA SER A 99 -8.28 -4.33 21.71
C SER A 99 -7.28 -3.71 20.72
N GLY A 100 -6.71 -4.58 19.89
CA GLY A 100 -5.69 -4.24 18.91
C GLY A 100 -6.26 -3.35 17.82
N GLY A 101 -5.99 -2.05 17.93
CA GLY A 101 -6.06 -1.15 16.79
C GLY A 101 -5.00 -1.54 15.76
N LEU A 102 -5.44 -1.75 14.51
CA LEU A 102 -4.67 -1.88 13.26
C LEU A 102 -3.13 -1.96 13.44
N GLY A 103 -2.67 -3.14 13.86
CA GLY A 103 -1.29 -3.62 13.77
C GLY A 103 -0.19 -2.58 13.98
N GLY A 104 -0.14 -1.89 15.13
CA GLY A 104 1.01 -1.07 15.58
C GLY A 104 1.43 0.12 14.69
N LEU A 105 0.92 0.20 13.47
CA LEU A 105 1.34 1.11 12.41
C LEU A 105 0.95 2.56 12.71
N PHE A 106 -0.08 2.72 13.55
CA PHE A 106 -0.58 4.00 14.03
C PHE A 106 -0.46 4.14 15.55
N ALA A 107 0.47 3.42 16.19
CA ALA A 107 0.72 3.56 17.63
C ALA A 107 1.06 5.02 18.04
N GLY A 108 1.56 5.84 17.09
CA GLY A 108 1.81 7.28 17.25
C GLY A 108 0.73 8.20 16.67
N GLY A 109 -0.44 7.68 16.26
CA GLY A 109 -1.50 8.43 15.60
C GLY A 109 -1.37 8.54 14.07
N MET A 110 -2.48 8.84 13.38
CA MET A 110 -2.52 8.98 11.93
C MET A 110 -1.96 10.35 11.49
N PRO A 111 -1.01 10.41 10.55
CA PRO A 111 -0.52 11.69 10.01
C PRO A 111 -1.66 12.51 9.40
N LYS A 112 -1.84 13.76 9.84
CA LYS A 112 -2.89 14.65 9.33
C LYS A 112 -2.43 15.35 8.05
N LEU A 113 -3.20 15.21 6.98
CA LEU A 113 -2.95 15.93 5.74
C LEU A 113 -3.30 17.41 5.87
N ARG A 114 -2.60 18.26 5.13
CA ARG A 114 -2.91 19.68 4.95
C ARG A 114 -4.19 19.84 4.13
N SER A 115 -5.05 20.80 4.51
CA SER A 115 -6.32 21.07 3.82
C SER A 115 -6.11 21.47 2.36
N ALA A 116 -6.92 20.92 1.46
CA ALA A 116 -6.89 21.19 0.02
C ALA A 116 -7.66 22.46 -0.41
N ALA A 117 -8.13 23.27 0.56
CA ALA A 117 -9.04 24.40 0.32
C ALA A 117 -8.40 25.67 -0.25
N ASN A 118 -7.45 25.55 -1.19
CA ASN A 118 -6.92 26.74 -1.87
C ASN A 118 -6.40 26.46 -3.30
N ARG A 119 -7.21 25.77 -4.11
CA ARG A 119 -6.97 25.64 -5.56
C ARG A 119 -8.02 26.31 -6.44
N ASP A 120 -8.87 27.19 -5.90
CA ASP A 120 -9.90 27.87 -6.66
C ASP A 120 -10.03 29.35 -6.27
N ALA A 121 -9.15 30.21 -6.78
CA ALA A 121 -9.41 31.66 -6.90
C ALA A 121 -8.35 32.41 -7.73
N ASN A 122 -8.01 31.95 -8.94
CA ASN A 122 -7.67 32.92 -10.00
C ASN A 122 -7.68 32.27 -11.39
N GLY A 123 -8.77 32.45 -12.10
CA GLY A 123 -8.93 31.94 -13.45
C GLY A 123 -10.34 32.16 -13.98
N LYS A 124 -10.85 33.39 -13.93
CA LYS A 124 -12.08 33.75 -14.63
C LYS A 124 -12.11 35.22 -15.02
N LYS A 125 -11.73 35.51 -16.26
CA LYS A 125 -12.61 35.98 -17.34
C LYS A 125 -11.84 36.07 -18.64
#